data_AF-A0A959I0D9-F1
#
_entry.id   AF-A0A959I0D9-F1
#
_cell.length_a   1.000
_cell.length_b   1.000
_cell.length_c   1.000
_cell.angle_alpha   90.00
_cell.angle_beta   90.00
_cell.angle_gamma   90.00
#
_symmetry.space_group_name_H-M   'P 1'
#
loop_
_entity.id
_entity.type
_entity.pdbx_description
1 polymer ?
#
loop_
_entity_poly.entity_id
_entity_poly.type
_entity_poly.pdbx_seq_one_letter_code
_entity_poly.pdbx_strand_id
1 'polypeptide(L)'
;MTANQRIKKEIKERLDKLPSERLQEVLEFLKSLEGASPKAQKILSYAGIWKDMDPELFEDLTINLHENRVAGKTPLERTGYRF
;
A
#
# COMPACT_ATOMS: atom_id res chain seq x y z
N MET A 1 -19.54 -20.62 24.12
CA MET A 1 -18.69 -20.43 22.93
C MET A 1 -19.28 -19.34 22.06
N THR A 2 -18.50 -18.33 21.69
CA THR A 2 -18.94 -17.25 20.79
C THR A 2 -19.00 -17.76 19.33
N ALA A 3 -19.75 -17.06 18.46
CA ALA A 3 -19.87 -17.42 17.04
C ALA A 3 -18.50 -17.54 16.36
N ASN A 4 -17.57 -16.64 16.68
CA ASN A 4 -16.19 -16.68 16.17
C ASN A 4 -15.40 -17.92 16.61
N GLN A 5 -15.64 -18.42 17.82
CA GLN A 5 -14.96 -19.64 18.30
C GLN A 5 -15.46 -20.88 17.55
N ARG A 6 -16.73 -20.91 17.17
CA ARG A 6 -17.29 -22.01 16.35
C ARG A 6 -16.67 -22.03 14.95
N ILE A 7 -16.61 -20.87 14.31
CA ILE A 7 -16.00 -20.72 12.97
C ILE A 7 -14.53 -21.14 12.99
N LYS A 8 -13.75 -20.68 13.98
CA LYS A 8 -12.34 -21.08 14.11
C LYS A 8 -12.17 -22.59 14.31
N LYS A 9 -13.05 -23.21 15.10
CA LYS A 9 -13.02 -24.65 15.34
C LYS A 9 -13.33 -25.43 14.06
N GLU A 10 -14.35 -25.02 13.33
CA GLU A 10 -14.75 -25.66 12.07
C GLU A 10 -13.64 -25.56 11.00
N ILE A 11 -12.99 -24.40 10.87
CA ILE A 11 -11.86 -24.23 9.95
C ILE A 11 -10.73 -25.19 10.30
N LYS A 12 -10.39 -25.33 11.59
CA LYS A 12 -9.34 -26.25 12.05
C LYS A 12 -9.69 -27.71 11.74
N GLU A 13 -10.92 -28.14 12.04
CA GLU A 13 -11.38 -29.50 11.78
C GLU A 13 -11.40 -29.84 10.28
N ARG A 14 -11.63 -28.86 9.40
CA ARG A 14 -11.56 -29.05 7.94
C ARG A 14 -10.11 -29.10 7.44
N LEU A 15 -9.23 -28.26 7.98
CA LEU A 15 -7.79 -28.26 7.68
C LEU A 15 -7.14 -29.60 8.04
N ASP A 16 -7.46 -30.17 9.20
CA ASP A 16 -6.90 -31.44 9.66
C ASP A 16 -7.30 -32.64 8.76
N LYS A 17 -8.40 -32.50 8.00
CA LYS A 17 -8.91 -33.55 7.07
C LYS A 17 -8.43 -33.37 5.63
N LEU A 18 -7.75 -32.27 5.32
CA LEU A 18 -7.28 -31.99 3.96
C LEU A 18 -6.04 -32.84 3.63
N PRO A 19 -5.95 -33.38 2.40
CA PRO A 19 -4.74 -34.03 1.93
C PRO A 19 -3.58 -33.03 1.89
N SER A 20 -2.37 -33.53 2.18
CA SER A 20 -1.16 -32.73 2.32
C SER A 20 -0.82 -31.90 1.08
N GLU A 21 -1.17 -32.37 -0.12
CA GLU A 21 -0.92 -31.63 -1.36
C GLU A 21 -1.69 -30.31 -1.42
N ARG A 22 -2.85 -30.23 -0.76
CA ARG A 22 -3.73 -29.04 -0.77
C ARG A 22 -3.43 -28.08 0.38
N LEU A 23 -2.70 -28.52 1.41
CA LEU A 23 -2.31 -27.65 2.53
C LEU A 23 -1.46 -26.47 2.05
N GLN A 24 -0.67 -26.66 1.01
CA GLN A 24 0.17 -25.61 0.44
C GLN A 24 -0.67 -24.53 -0.27
N GLU A 25 -1.67 -24.92 -1.06
CA GLU A 25 -2.63 -24.00 -1.68
C GLU A 25 -3.40 -23.19 -0.63
N VAL A 26 -3.83 -23.86 0.45
CA VAL A 26 -4.55 -23.20 1.55
C VAL A 26 -3.64 -22.22 2.30
N LEU A 27 -2.37 -22.57 2.51
CA LEU A 27 -1.40 -21.69 3.15
C LEU A 27 -1.12 -20.43 2.30
N GLU A 28 -0.99 -20.57 0.98
CA GLU A 28 -0.84 -19.43 0.07
C GLU A 28 -2.08 -18.52 0.08
N PHE A 29 -3.27 -19.12 0.07
CA PHE A 29 -4.52 -18.36 0.18
C PHE A 29 -4.59 -17.57 1.50
N LEU A 30 -4.26 -18.19 2.64
CA LEU A 30 -4.21 -17.50 3.93
C LEU A 30 -3.23 -16.33 3.94
N LYS A 31 -2.03 -16.51 3.36
CA LYS A 31 -1.04 -15.42 3.22
C LYS A 31 -1.59 -14.25 2.39
N SER A 32 -2.37 -14.53 1.34
CA SER A 32 -3.01 -13.49 0.53
C SER A 32 -4.07 -12.69 1.31
N LEU A 33 -4.81 -13.36 2.20
CA LEU A 33 -5.78 -12.71 3.09
C LEU A 33 -5.09 -11.86 4.16
N GLU A 34 -3.94 -12.30 4.67
CA GLU A 34 -3.14 -11.57 5.66
C GLU A 34 -2.44 -10.33 5.06
N GLY A 35 -2.01 -10.41 3.80
CA GLY A 35 -1.33 -9.31 3.09
C GLY A 35 -2.23 -8.10 2.78
N ALA A 36 -3.56 -8.29 2.74
CA ALA A 36 -4.53 -7.27 2.42
C ALA A 36 -4.98 -6.43 3.64
N SER A 37 -4.04 -6.09 4.53
CA SER A 37 -4.30 -5.08 5.56
C SER A 37 -4.70 -3.76 4.88
N PRO A 38 -5.89 -3.20 5.16
CA PRO A 38 -6.32 -1.92 4.57
C PRO A 38 -5.30 -0.80 4.83
N LYS A 39 -4.57 -0.90 5.94
CA LYS A 39 -3.47 0.02 6.30
C LYS A 39 -2.27 -0.15 5.38
N ALA A 40 -1.87 -1.39 5.06
CA ALA A 40 -0.78 -1.67 4.14
C ALA A 40 -1.13 -1.24 2.71
N GLN A 41 -2.35 -1.51 2.24
CA GLN A 41 -2.84 -1.05 0.93
C GLN A 41 -2.85 0.47 0.83
N LYS A 42 -3.28 1.18 1.89
CA LYS A 42 -3.24 2.64 1.94
C LYS A 42 -1.81 3.19 1.84
N ILE A 43 -0.85 2.61 2.58
CA ILE A 43 0.56 3.02 2.51
C ILE A 43 1.14 2.79 1.12
N LEU A 44 0.86 1.62 0.52
CA LEU A 44 1.34 1.28 -0.83
C LEU A 44 0.71 2.16 -1.92
N SER A 45 -0.53 2.63 -1.74
CA SER A 45 -1.16 3.57 -2.68
C SER A 45 -0.40 4.89 -2.78
N TYR A 46 0.30 5.32 -1.72
CA TYR A 46 1.14 6.53 -1.75
C TYR A 46 2.51 6.28 -2.42
N ALA A 47 3.01 5.04 -2.40
CA ALA A 47 4.32 4.70 -2.95
C ALA A 47 4.37 4.80 -4.50
N GLY A 48 3.23 4.60 -5.17
CA GLY A 48 3.14 4.72 -6.63
C GLY A 48 3.08 6.17 -7.15
N ILE A 49 2.58 7.10 -6.32
CA ILE A 49 2.33 8.50 -6.72
C ILE A 49 3.61 9.22 -7.13
N TRP A 50 4.75 8.80 -6.58
CA TRP A 50 6.06 9.40 -6.87
C TRP A 50 6.59 9.02 -8.24
N LYS A 51 6.17 7.85 -8.78
CA LYS A 51 6.63 7.35 -10.08
C LYS A 51 5.97 8.08 -11.25
N ASP A 52 4.72 8.50 -11.06
CA ASP A 52 3.93 9.22 -12.07
C ASP A 52 4.00 10.75 -11.88
N MET A 53 4.82 11.22 -10.93
CA MET A 53 5.05 12.64 -10.69
C MET A 53 6.00 13.20 -11.75
N ASP A 54 5.68 14.39 -12.27
CA ASP A 54 6.53 15.13 -13.18
C ASP A 54 7.94 15.33 -12.56
N PRO A 55 9.03 14.93 -13.24
CA PRO A 55 10.39 15.06 -12.72
C PRO A 55 10.74 16.48 -12.28
N GLU A 56 10.28 17.51 -13.00
CA GLU A 56 10.56 18.91 -12.65
C GLU A 56 9.89 19.28 -11.32
N LEU A 57 8.63 18.87 -11.14
CA LEU A 57 7.90 19.05 -9.88
C LEU A 57 8.56 18.28 -8.74
N PHE A 58 9.07 17.08 -9.02
CA PHE A 58 9.76 16.26 -8.05
C PHE A 58 11.05 16.94 -7.54
N GLU A 59 11.87 17.46 -8.46
CA GLU A 59 13.09 18.19 -8.13
C GLU A 59 12.79 19.46 -7.34
N ASP A 60 11.73 20.19 -7.69
CA ASP A 60 11.28 21.38 -6.98
C ASP A 60 10.80 21.11 -5.55
N LEU A 61 10.20 19.95 -5.32
CA LEU A 61 9.73 19.49 -4.02
C LEU A 61 10.81 18.81 -3.19
N THR A 62 11.97 18.48 -3.79
CA THR A 62 13.06 17.77 -3.11
C THR A 62 14.37 18.55 -3.13
N ILE A 63 15.08 18.57 -4.26
CA ILE A 63 16.42 19.14 -4.43
C ILE A 63 16.39 20.67 -4.30
N ASN A 64 15.50 21.33 -5.05
CA ASN A 64 15.47 22.79 -5.15
C ASN A 64 14.57 23.43 -4.07
N LEU A 65 14.03 22.62 -3.15
CA LEU A 65 13.04 23.08 -2.16
C LEU A 65 13.59 24.19 -1.26
N HIS A 66 14.84 24.06 -0.82
CA HIS A 66 15.47 25.05 0.06
C HIS A 66 15.68 26.38 -0.66
N GLU A 67 16.28 26.34 -1.85
CA GLU A 67 16.54 27.51 -2.68
C GLU A 67 15.24 28.24 -3.03
N ASN A 68 14.22 27.47 -3.39
CA ASN A 68 12.89 27.98 -3.70
C ASN A 68 12.20 28.65 -2.49
N ARG A 69 12.43 28.15 -1.27
CA ARG A 69 11.92 28.77 -0.03
C ARG A 69 12.62 30.07 0.31
N VAL A 70 13.95 30.11 0.15
CA VAL A 70 14.75 31.32 0.38
C VAL A 70 14.39 32.40 -0.63
N ALA A 71 14.13 32.02 -1.89
CA ALA A 71 13.75 32.95 -2.95
C ALA A 71 12.29 33.43 -2.89
N GLY A 72 11.46 32.90 -1.98
CA GLY A 72 10.05 33.30 -1.86
C GLY A 72 9.15 32.93 -3.05
N LYS A 73 9.62 32.08 -3.97
CA LYS A 73 8.89 31.74 -5.20
C LYS A 73 7.62 30.94 -4.88
N THR A 74 6.49 31.34 -5.45
CA THR A 74 5.24 30.58 -5.31
C THR A 74 5.13 29.48 -6.39
N PRO A 75 4.36 28.40 -6.20
CA PRO A 75 4.25 27.31 -7.17
C PRO A 75 3.86 27.76 -8.59
N LEU A 76 3.07 28.84 -8.71
CA LEU A 76 2.63 29.43 -9.97
C LEU A 76 3.78 30.07 -10.78
N GLU A 77 4.82 30.55 -10.10
CA GLU A 77 6.00 31.15 -10.73
C GLU A 77 7.04 30.09 -11.12
N ARG A 78 6.91 28.86 -10.60
CA ARG A 78 7.85 27.76 -10.82
C ARG A 78 7.51 26.91 -12.04
N THR A 79 6.23 26.62 -12.26
CA THR A 79 5.80 25.65 -13.27
C THR A 79 5.39 26.27 -14.62
N GLY A 80 5.34 27.60 -14.73
CA GLY A 80 5.06 28.29 -16.00
C GLY A 80 3.66 28.06 -16.60
N TYR A 81 2.77 27.30 -15.94
CA TYR A 81 1.41 27.04 -16.42
C TYR A 81 0.53 28.29 -16.26
N ARG A 82 0.23 28.95 -17.39
CA ARG A 82 -0.90 29.87 -17.52
C ARG A 82 -2.14 29.05 -17.91
N PHE A 83 -3.20 29.15 -17.11
CA PHE A 83 -4.53 28.65 -17.48
C PHE A 83 -5.09 29.40 -18.69
#